data_AF-G3KFH3-F1
#
_entry.id   AF-G3KFH3-F1
#
_cell.length_a   1.000
_cell.length_b   1.000
_cell.length_c   1.000
_cell.angle_alpha   90.00
_cell.angle_beta   90.00
_cell.angle_gamma   90.00
#
_symmetry.space_group_name_H-M   'P 1'
#
loop_
_entity.id
_entity.type
_entity.pdbx_description
1 polymer ?
#
loop_
_entity_poly.entity_id
_entity_poly.type
_entity_poly.pdbx_seq_one_letter_code
_entity_poly.pdbx_strand_id
1 'polypeptide(L)'
;LSANVRIFKEQGQALDKVARKDVKVLVVGNPANTNALICSKYAPSIPKENFTAMTRLDQNRAQAQLAAKLGVPVQDVKNVIIW
;
A
#
# COMPACT_ATOMS: atom_id res chain seq x y z
N LEU A 1 -3.73 -12.97 -11.63
CA LEU A 1 -4.52 -12.11 -10.71
C LEU A 1 -5.68 -12.83 -10.02
N SER A 2 -6.37 -13.77 -10.67
CA SER A 2 -7.62 -14.38 -10.18
C SER A 2 -7.56 -14.95 -8.75
N ALA A 3 -6.47 -15.60 -8.36
CA ALA A 3 -6.31 -16.15 -7.01
C ALA A 3 -6.33 -15.07 -5.91
N ASN A 4 -5.64 -13.95 -6.14
CA ASN A 4 -5.58 -12.84 -5.19
C ASN A 4 -6.92 -12.12 -5.04
N VAL A 5 -7.74 -12.09 -6.10
CA VAL A 5 -9.09 -11.49 -6.03
C VAL A 5 -9.92 -12.15 -4.94
N ARG A 6 -9.90 -13.49 -4.85
CA ARG A 6 -10.64 -14.21 -3.82
C ARG A 6 -10.14 -13.88 -2.41
N ILE A 7 -8.82 -13.84 -2.22
CA ILE A 7 -8.19 -13.54 -0.93
C ILE A 7 -8.57 -12.13 -0.45
N PHE A 8 -8.37 -11.11 -1.28
CA PHE A 8 -8.63 -9.72 -0.88
C PHE A 8 -10.13 -9.38 -0.83
N LYS A 9 -10.97 -10.14 -1.52
CA LYS A 9 -12.42 -10.11 -1.30
C LYS A 9 -12.79 -10.61 0.10
N GLU A 10 -12.34 -11.82 0.46
CA GLU A 10 -12.66 -12.43 1.75
C GLU A 10 -12.10 -11.58 2.92
N GLN A 11 -10.89 -11.05 2.78
CA GLN A 11 -10.29 -10.13 3.77
C GLN A 11 -11.04 -8.79 3.86
N GLY A 12 -11.43 -8.20 2.72
CA GLY A 12 -12.23 -6.97 2.70
C GLY A 12 -13.56 -7.15 3.43
N GLN A 13 -14.28 -8.25 3.16
CA GLN A 13 -15.54 -8.58 3.84
C GLN A 13 -15.34 -8.80 5.35
N ALA A 14 -14.24 -9.44 5.75
CA ALA A 14 -13.92 -9.62 7.16
C ALA A 14 -13.67 -8.28 7.85
N LEU A 15 -12.82 -7.41 7.26
CA LEU A 15 -12.55 -6.07 7.76
C LEU A 15 -13.83 -5.25 7.88
N ASP A 16 -14.68 -5.27 6.86
CA ASP A 16 -15.97 -4.58 6.86
C ASP A 16 -16.86 -5.03 8.03
N LYS A 17 -16.89 -6.33 8.32
CA LYS A 17 -17.77 -6.89 9.34
C LYS A 17 -17.28 -6.60 10.76
N VAL A 18 -15.98 -6.71 11.03
CA VAL A 18 -15.47 -6.78 12.41
C VAL A 18 -14.46 -5.71 12.79
N ALA A 19 -13.82 -5.04 11.82
CA ALA A 19 -12.87 -3.99 12.15
C ALA A 19 -13.57 -2.70 12.55
N ARG A 20 -12.85 -1.86 13.31
CA ARG A 20 -13.28 -0.47 13.51
C ARG A 20 -13.36 0.23 12.15
N LYS A 21 -14.36 1.10 11.98
CA LYS A 21 -14.56 1.81 10.70
C LYS A 21 -13.45 2.82 10.39
N ASP A 22 -12.62 3.14 11.36
CA ASP A 22 -11.43 3.99 11.22
C ASP A 22 -10.11 3.20 11.08
N VAL A 23 -10.16 1.87 10.92
CA VAL A 23 -8.95 1.04 10.71
C VAL A 23 -8.15 1.52 9.51
N LYS A 24 -6.81 1.54 9.62
CA LYS A 24 -5.88 1.85 8.53
C LYS A 24 -5.30 0.55 7.98
N VAL A 25 -5.42 0.34 6.67
CA VAL A 25 -5.04 -0.89 5.98
C VAL A 25 -3.87 -0.62 5.04
N LEU A 26 -2.79 -1.38 5.21
CA LEU A 26 -1.63 -1.36 4.32
C LEU A 26 -1.52 -2.71 3.59
N VAL A 27 -1.67 -2.70 2.27
CA VAL A 27 -1.52 -3.88 1.42
C VAL A 27 -0.10 -3.96 0.90
N VAL A 28 0.56 -5.09 1.22
CA VAL A 28 1.94 -5.40 0.79
C VAL A 28 1.98 -6.50 -0.27
N GLY A 29 1.00 -7.43 -0.24
CA GLY A 29 0.96 -8.56 -1.17
C GLY A 29 0.72 -8.12 -2.61
N ASN A 30 1.53 -8.61 -3.54
CA ASN A 30 1.44 -8.22 -4.94
C ASN A 30 0.29 -8.88 -5.71
N PRO A 31 -0.31 -8.19 -6.72
CA PRO A 31 -0.08 -6.80 -7.11
C PRO A 31 -0.73 -5.82 -6.10
N ALA A 32 0.08 -5.06 -5.35
CA ALA A 32 -0.37 -4.36 -4.14
C ALA A 32 -1.48 -3.33 -4.39
N ASN A 33 -1.33 -2.49 -5.41
CA ASN A 33 -2.31 -1.45 -5.76
C ASN A 33 -3.66 -2.07 -6.12
N THR A 34 -3.67 -3.10 -6.98
CA THR A 34 -4.90 -3.79 -7.39
C THR A 34 -5.53 -4.53 -6.22
N ASN A 35 -4.72 -5.15 -5.36
CA ASN A 35 -5.21 -5.85 -4.16
C ASN A 35 -5.84 -4.86 -3.15
N ALA A 36 -5.27 -3.67 -2.96
CA ALA A 36 -5.86 -2.61 -2.14
C ALA A 36 -7.20 -2.11 -2.71
N LEU A 37 -7.27 -1.92 -4.04
CA LEU A 37 -8.52 -1.57 -4.72
C LEU A 37 -9.61 -2.64 -4.52
N ILE A 38 -9.25 -3.92 -4.65
CA ILE A 38 -10.18 -5.04 -4.42
C ILE A 38 -10.65 -5.04 -2.97
N CYS A 39 -9.73 -4.95 -2.01
CA CYS A 39 -10.04 -4.97 -0.59
C CYS A 39 -11.03 -3.86 -0.20
N SER A 40 -10.74 -2.61 -0.61
CA SER A 40 -11.63 -1.46 -0.35
C SER A 40 -13.01 -1.60 -0.99
N LYS A 41 -13.12 -2.22 -2.18
CA LYS A 41 -14.40 -2.46 -2.85
C LYS A 41 -15.30 -3.42 -2.06
N TYR A 42 -14.71 -4.36 -1.33
CA TYR A 42 -15.44 -5.32 -0.50
C TYR A 42 -15.57 -4.91 0.97
N ALA A 43 -15.15 -3.68 1.31
CA ALA A 43 -15.28 -3.08 2.63
C ALA A 43 -15.94 -1.69 2.59
N PRO A 44 -17.19 -1.57 2.12
CA PRO A 44 -17.83 -0.28 1.83
C PRO A 44 -18.08 0.59 3.06
N SER A 45 -18.09 0.03 4.28
CA SER A 45 -18.31 0.80 5.51
C SER A 45 -17.04 1.46 6.06
N ILE A 46 -15.87 1.17 5.48
CA ILE A 46 -14.58 1.77 5.84
C ILE A 46 -14.23 2.82 4.78
N PRO A 47 -13.81 4.05 5.18
CA PRO A 47 -13.39 5.08 4.23
C PRO A 47 -12.28 4.58 3.28
N LYS A 48 -12.40 4.86 1.99
CA LYS A 48 -11.49 4.32 0.97
C LYS A 48 -10.05 4.81 1.15
N GLU A 49 -9.88 6.02 1.65
CA GLU A 49 -8.60 6.64 2.01
C GLU A 49 -7.84 5.89 3.10
N ASN A 50 -8.48 4.96 3.80
CA ASN A 50 -7.82 4.11 4.78
C ASN A 50 -7.10 2.91 4.15
N PHE A 51 -7.37 2.60 2.87
CA PHE A 51 -6.73 1.50 2.16
C PHE A 51 -5.57 2.02 1.33
N THR A 52 -4.36 1.60 1.68
CA THR A 52 -3.11 2.01 1.02
C THR A 52 -2.37 0.81 0.48
N ALA A 53 -1.60 1.02 -0.59
CA ALA A 53 -0.69 0.03 -1.15
C ALA A 53 0.76 0.46 -0.90
N MET A 54 1.64 -0.48 -0.57
CA MET A 54 3.01 -0.15 -0.18
C MET A 54 3.92 0.10 -1.41
N THR A 55 4.16 1.37 -1.74
CA THR A 55 5.23 1.81 -2.67
C THR A 55 6.50 2.28 -1.93
N ARG A 56 6.48 2.25 -0.60
CA ARG A 56 7.57 2.76 0.25
C ARG A 56 8.91 2.05 0.05
N LEU A 57 8.89 0.76 -0.28
CA LEU A 57 10.12 0.03 -0.58
C LEU A 57 10.81 0.59 -1.84
N ASP A 58 10.04 0.91 -2.87
CA ASP A 58 10.56 1.50 -4.11
C ASP A 58 11.06 2.92 -3.88
N GLN A 59 10.36 3.72 -3.06
CA GLN A 59 10.82 5.04 -2.63
C GLN A 59 12.17 4.95 -1.89
N ASN A 60 12.31 4.03 -0.93
CA ASN A 60 13.56 3.83 -0.19
C ASN A 60 14.71 3.42 -1.13
N ARG A 61 14.44 2.53 -2.11
CA ARG A 61 15.42 2.13 -3.13
C ARG A 61 15.85 3.32 -3.99
N ALA A 62 14.91 4.12 -4.48
CA ALA A 62 15.22 5.32 -5.26
C ALA A 62 16.06 6.33 -4.46
N GLN A 63 15.68 6.57 -3.20
CA GLN A 63 16.42 7.45 -2.30
C GLN A 63 17.86 6.97 -2.07
N ALA A 64 18.06 5.67 -1.83
CA ALA A 64 19.38 5.08 -1.65
C ALA A 64 20.26 5.17 -2.91
N GLN A 65 19.67 4.95 -4.09
CA GLN A 65 20.39 5.05 -5.37
C GLN A 65 20.85 6.49 -5.66
N LEU A 66 20.00 7.49 -5.40
CA LEU A 66 20.36 8.89 -5.56
C LEU A 66 21.47 9.31 -4.59
N ALA A 67 21.37 8.91 -3.32
CA ALA A 67 22.37 9.21 -2.30
C ALA A 67 23.74 8.65 -2.68
N ALA A 68 23.80 7.38 -3.10
CA ALA A 68 25.01 6.71 -3.54
C ALA A 68 25.62 7.40 -4.78
N LYS A 69 24.78 7.82 -5.73
CA LYS A 69 25.24 8.49 -6.96
C LYS A 69 25.86 9.87 -6.68
N LEU A 70 25.33 10.59 -5.69
CA LEU A 70 25.75 11.95 -5.34
C LEU A 70 26.82 11.99 -4.24
N GLY A 71 27.11 10.87 -3.57
CA GLY A 71 28.07 10.83 -2.47
C GLY A 71 27.60 11.56 -1.22
N VAL A 72 26.28 11.67 -1.02
CA VAL A 72 25.67 12.36 0.13
C VAL A 72 24.97 11.38 1.06
N PRO A 73 24.78 11.73 2.35
CA PRO A 73 23.94 10.95 3.25
C PRO A 73 22.51 10.77 2.73
N VAL A 74 21.91 9.59 2.93
CA VAL A 74 20.58 9.27 2.38
C VAL A 74 19.48 10.18 2.93
N GLN A 75 19.61 10.66 4.17
CA GLN A 75 18.69 11.61 4.80
C GLN A 75 18.65 12.99 4.12
N ASP A 76 19.68 13.34 3.34
CA ASP A 76 19.74 14.62 2.62
C ASP A 76 18.98 14.56 1.29
N VAL A 77 18.65 13.37 0.80
CA VAL A 77 17.79 13.16 -0.37
C VAL A 77 16.34 13.30 0.04
N LYS A 78 15.67 14.38 -0.40
CA LYS A 78 14.28 14.72 -0.04
C LYS A 78 13.39 14.76 -1.28
N ASN A 79 12.07 14.74 -1.05
CA ASN A 79 11.04 14.88 -2.11
C ASN A 79 11.09 13.77 -3.18
N VAL A 80 11.46 12.54 -2.79
CA VAL A 80 11.42 11.35 -3.67
C VAL A 80 9.99 10.84 -3.78
N ILE A 81 9.46 10.78 -5.00
CA ILE A 81 8.10 10.32 -5.31
C ILE A 81 8.18 9.15 -6.30
N ILE A 82 7.43 8.10 -6.01
CA ILE A 82 7.14 6.99 -6.95
C ILE A 82 5.67 7.14 -7.35
N TRP A 83 5.40 7.19 -8.65
CA TRP A 83 4.06 7.32 -9.23
C TRP A 83 3.45 5.95 -9.54
#